data_AF-A0A2S9YN66-F1
#
_entry.id   AF-A0A2S9YN66-F1
#
_cell.length_a   1.000
_cell.length_b   1.000
_cell.length_c   1.000
_cell.angle_alpha   90.00
_cell.angle_beta   90.00
_cell.angle_gamma   90.00
#
_symmetry.space_group_name_H-M   'P 1'
#
loop_
_entity.id
_entity.type
_entity.pdbx_description
1 polymer ?
#
loop_
_entity_poly.entity_id
_entity_poly.type
_entity_poly.pdbx_seq_one_letter_code
_entity_poly.pdbx_strand_id
1 'polypeptide(L)'
;MTKKHKYFGFALLSLALLANATACRAPLPCPDCDEQDGPEDEQEDGPVPDLPCGGADLMTDNLNCGTCGNECTVFFEGLEWEAGSCQAGECGPIWVECMQEGFGATCEELCKLHEASCVPNGCAGSTALLMAKLYGCDPDDEPIKTMVGACDEPIPWSDEDVTHARCCCGW
;
A
#
# COMPACT_ATOMS: atom_id res chain seq x y z
N MET A 1 54.38 -0.78 10.37
CA MET A 1 54.07 -2.10 9.78
C MET A 1 52.60 -2.08 9.35
N THR A 2 52.21 -1.32 8.30
CA THR A 2 52.13 -1.74 6.89
C THR A 2 51.53 -3.13 6.65
N LYS A 3 50.26 -3.19 6.24
CA LYS A 3 49.85 -3.93 5.03
C LYS A 3 48.55 -3.34 4.46
N LYS A 4 48.73 -2.65 3.34
CA LYS A 4 47.69 -2.24 2.39
C LYS A 4 47.28 -3.49 1.61
N HIS A 5 45.98 -3.75 1.45
CA HIS A 5 45.50 -4.59 0.35
C HIS A 5 44.83 -3.73 -0.70
N LYS A 6 45.21 -4.05 -1.93
CA LYS A 6 45.03 -3.35 -3.19
C LYS A 6 44.05 -4.15 -4.04
N TYR A 7 43.13 -3.43 -4.68
CA TYR A 7 42.54 -3.63 -6.03
C TYR A 7 42.03 -5.00 -6.46
N PHE A 8 40.77 -5.04 -6.90
CA PHE A 8 40.24 -5.67 -8.14
C PHE A 8 38.78 -5.16 -8.24
N GLY A 9 38.27 -4.47 -9.26
CA GLY A 9 38.58 -4.45 -10.69
C GLY A 9 37.56 -5.32 -11.44
N PHE A 10 36.79 -4.72 -12.37
CA PHE A 10 35.81 -5.32 -13.31
C PHE A 10 34.40 -5.57 -12.76
N ALA A 11 33.29 -5.34 -13.46
CA ALA A 11 33.02 -4.90 -14.83
C ALA A 11 31.61 -4.26 -14.91
N LEU A 12 31.46 -3.33 -15.85
CA LEU A 12 30.19 -2.89 -16.42
C LEU A 12 29.37 -4.10 -16.90
N LEU A 13 28.08 -4.18 -16.52
CA LEU A 13 27.10 -4.96 -17.26
C LEU A 13 25.84 -4.13 -17.52
N SER A 14 25.69 -3.88 -18.81
CA SER A 14 24.61 -3.34 -19.64
C SER A 14 23.20 -3.27 -19.07
N LEU A 15 22.62 -2.08 -19.27
CA LEU A 15 21.21 -1.79 -19.53
C LEU A 15 20.54 -2.86 -20.41
N ALA A 16 19.37 -3.33 -19.98
CA ALA A 16 18.31 -3.81 -20.87
C ALA A 16 17.00 -3.17 -20.42
N LEU A 17 16.61 -2.08 -21.07
CA LEU A 17 15.24 -1.57 -21.03
C LEU A 17 14.34 -2.61 -21.72
N LEU A 18 13.46 -3.24 -20.96
CA LEU A 18 12.31 -3.95 -21.50
C LEU A 18 11.15 -2.95 -21.59
N ALA A 19 10.95 -2.39 -22.78
CA ALA A 19 9.72 -1.71 -23.13
C ALA A 19 8.63 -2.80 -23.30
N ASN A 20 7.82 -3.02 -22.28
CA ASN A 20 6.60 -3.80 -22.43
C ASN A 20 5.59 -2.93 -23.18
N ALA A 21 5.39 -3.24 -24.46
CA ALA A 21 4.28 -2.73 -25.23
C ALA A 21 2.98 -3.26 -24.59
N THR A 22 2.24 -2.37 -23.93
CA THR A 22 0.84 -2.57 -23.58
C THR A 22 0.05 -2.75 -24.88
N ALA A 23 -0.24 -4.01 -25.21
CA ALA A 23 -1.23 -4.32 -26.22
C ALA A 23 -2.61 -3.91 -25.67
N CYS A 24 -3.14 -2.79 -26.16
CA CYS A 24 -4.54 -2.45 -25.97
C CYS A 24 -5.39 -3.62 -26.46
N ARG A 25 -6.06 -4.33 -25.55
CA ARG A 25 -7.08 -5.32 -25.90
C ARG A 25 -8.16 -4.60 -26.69
N ALA A 26 -8.39 -5.01 -27.94
CA ALA A 26 -9.55 -4.58 -28.68
C ALA A 26 -10.82 -4.97 -27.89
N PRO A 27 -11.83 -4.08 -27.80
CA PRO A 27 -13.08 -4.40 -27.13
C PRO A 27 -13.77 -5.56 -27.84
N LEU A 28 -14.28 -6.52 -27.05
CA LEU A 28 -15.08 -7.63 -27.57
C LEU A 28 -16.37 -7.07 -28.20
N PRO A 29 -16.80 -7.58 -29.37
CA PRO A 29 -18.09 -7.21 -29.92
C PRO A 29 -19.20 -7.75 -29.00
N CYS A 30 -19.95 -6.85 -28.39
CA CYS A 30 -21.13 -7.18 -27.61
C CYS A 30 -22.22 -7.72 -28.57
N PRO A 31 -22.72 -8.95 -28.38
CA PRO A 31 -23.64 -9.58 -29.33
C PRO A 31 -25.11 -9.16 -29.21
N ASP A 32 -25.44 -8.14 -28.39
CA ASP A 32 -26.83 -7.68 -28.16
C ASP A 32 -26.93 -6.14 -27.97
N CYS A 33 -26.26 -5.35 -28.81
CA CYS A 33 -26.37 -3.88 -28.81
C CYS A 33 -27.42 -3.34 -29.80
N ASP A 34 -28.47 -4.11 -30.09
CA ASP A 34 -29.56 -3.62 -30.91
C ASP A 34 -30.66 -3.04 -30.00
N GLU A 35 -31.01 -1.78 -30.29
CA GLU A 35 -32.25 -1.08 -29.92
C GLU A 35 -32.35 -0.45 -28.52
N GLN A 36 -31.73 0.73 -28.37
CA GLN A 36 -32.30 1.78 -27.52
C GLN A 36 -31.91 3.18 -28.02
N ASP A 37 -32.53 3.60 -29.13
CA ASP A 37 -32.56 4.99 -29.58
C ASP A 37 -33.45 5.83 -28.63
N GLY A 38 -32.94 6.10 -27.43
CA GLY A 38 -33.38 7.25 -26.64
C GLY A 38 -32.74 8.52 -27.21
N PRO A 39 -33.30 9.72 -27.00
CA PRO A 39 -32.59 10.95 -27.33
C PRO A 39 -31.31 10.98 -26.50
N GLU A 40 -30.20 10.69 -27.16
CA GLU A 40 -28.86 10.90 -26.65
C GLU A 40 -28.75 12.40 -26.42
N ASP A 41 -28.87 12.82 -25.17
CA ASP A 41 -28.32 14.09 -24.73
C ASP A 41 -26.81 13.98 -24.96
N GLU A 42 -26.37 14.29 -26.18
CA GLU A 42 -24.99 14.55 -26.56
C GLU A 42 -24.52 15.74 -25.72
N GLN A 43 -24.22 15.50 -24.44
CA GLN A 43 -23.26 16.34 -23.74
C GLN A 43 -21.98 16.19 -24.54
N GLU A 44 -21.64 17.21 -25.32
CA GLU A 44 -20.29 17.47 -25.78
C GLU A 44 -19.39 17.34 -24.55
N ASP A 45 -18.81 16.16 -24.35
CA ASP A 45 -17.68 15.95 -23.47
C ASP A 45 -16.58 16.84 -24.04
N GLY A 46 -16.53 18.08 -23.55
CA GLY A 46 -15.46 19.01 -23.86
C GLY A 46 -14.12 18.32 -23.64
N PRO A 47 -13.05 18.77 -24.33
CA PRO A 47 -11.78 18.07 -24.33
C PRO A 47 -11.38 17.74 -22.89
N VAL A 48 -11.31 16.43 -22.59
CA VAL A 48 -10.82 15.94 -21.29
C VAL A 48 -9.49 16.64 -21.09
N PRO A 49 -9.33 17.43 -20.01
CA PRO A 49 -8.07 18.08 -19.73
C PRO A 49 -6.95 17.05 -19.89
N ASP A 50 -5.86 17.43 -20.55
CA ASP A 50 -4.68 16.57 -20.67
C ASP A 50 -4.10 16.41 -19.25
N LEU A 51 -4.67 15.46 -18.51
CA LEU A 51 -4.31 15.20 -17.13
C LEU A 51 -2.90 14.60 -17.14
N PRO A 52 -2.05 15.00 -16.18
CA PRO A 52 -0.73 14.41 -16.06
C PRO A 52 -0.83 12.88 -16.04
N CYS A 53 0.13 12.22 -16.66
CA CYS A 53 0.23 10.75 -16.70
C CYS A 53 -0.87 10.03 -17.51
N GLY A 54 -1.49 10.69 -18.48
CA GLY A 54 -2.41 10.03 -19.42
C GLY A 54 -3.81 9.81 -18.86
N GLY A 55 -4.33 10.78 -18.10
CA GLY A 55 -5.67 10.69 -17.52
C GLY A 55 -5.72 10.31 -16.04
N ALA A 56 -4.57 10.04 -15.41
CA ALA A 56 -4.53 9.63 -14.01
C ALA A 56 -5.01 10.73 -13.07
N ASP A 57 -5.84 10.37 -12.08
CA ASP A 57 -6.16 11.26 -10.97
C ASP A 57 -5.06 11.17 -9.91
N LEU A 58 -4.13 12.13 -9.92
CA LEU A 58 -3.03 12.16 -8.95
C LEU A 58 -3.50 12.26 -7.49
N MET A 59 -4.77 12.58 -7.24
CA MET A 59 -5.29 12.70 -5.88
C MET A 59 -5.73 11.36 -5.28
N THR A 60 -5.99 10.36 -6.13
CA THR A 60 -6.60 9.09 -5.70
C THR A 60 -6.02 7.85 -6.40
N ASP A 61 -5.26 8.00 -7.49
CA ASP A 61 -4.64 6.90 -8.21
C ASP A 61 -3.40 6.40 -7.46
N ASN A 62 -3.49 5.18 -6.94
CA ASN A 62 -2.41 4.50 -6.24
C ASN A 62 -1.13 4.33 -7.09
N LEU A 63 -1.21 4.33 -8.42
CA LEU A 63 -0.04 4.18 -9.30
C LEU A 63 0.62 5.51 -9.68
N ASN A 64 -0.04 6.64 -9.39
CA ASN A 64 0.38 7.98 -9.80
C ASN A 64 0.15 9.02 -8.69
N CYS A 65 0.26 8.62 -7.43
CA CYS A 65 -0.17 9.44 -6.30
C CYS A 65 0.70 10.69 -6.14
N GLY A 66 0.10 11.87 -6.27
CA GLY A 66 0.76 13.17 -6.24
C GLY A 66 1.65 13.49 -7.45
N THR A 67 2.26 12.48 -8.08
CA THR A 67 3.08 12.59 -9.28
C THR A 67 3.07 11.29 -10.08
N CYS A 68 3.30 11.40 -11.40
CA CYS A 68 3.35 10.23 -12.30
C CYS A 68 4.32 9.17 -11.83
N GLY A 69 3.85 7.93 -11.75
CA GLY A 69 4.65 6.76 -11.35
C GLY A 69 5.06 6.72 -9.88
N ASN A 70 4.49 7.58 -9.02
CA ASN A 70 4.65 7.44 -7.58
C ASN A 70 3.59 6.47 -7.04
N GLU A 71 4.01 5.22 -6.87
CA GLU A 71 3.14 4.12 -6.47
C GLU A 71 3.03 4.02 -4.93
N CYS A 72 1.79 3.97 -4.44
CA CYS A 72 1.50 3.70 -3.04
C CYS A 72 1.26 2.22 -2.81
N THR A 73 1.94 1.65 -1.81
CA THR A 73 1.74 0.27 -1.42
C THR A 73 0.39 0.10 -0.74
N VAL A 74 -0.51 -0.70 -1.32
CA VAL A 74 -1.79 -1.05 -0.71
C VAL A 74 -1.69 -2.40 0.01
N PHE A 75 -2.10 -2.44 1.27
CA PHE A 75 -2.23 -3.67 2.05
C PHE A 75 -3.70 -4.02 2.21
N PHE A 76 -4.01 -5.32 2.15
CA PHE A 76 -5.38 -5.85 2.32
C PHE A 76 -6.40 -5.21 1.36
N GLU A 77 -6.02 -5.04 0.09
CA GLU A 77 -6.86 -4.41 -0.93
C GLU A 77 -8.23 -5.10 -1.03
N GLY A 78 -9.30 -4.30 -0.97
CA GLY A 78 -10.68 -4.77 -1.02
C GLY A 78 -11.22 -5.39 0.27
N LEU A 79 -10.43 -5.41 1.36
CA LEU A 79 -10.86 -5.86 2.67
C LEU A 79 -11.15 -4.65 3.59
N GLU A 80 -11.83 -4.91 4.72
CA GLU A 80 -12.17 -3.86 5.68
C GLU A 80 -10.94 -3.25 6.38
N TRP A 81 -9.77 -3.90 6.29
CA TRP A 81 -8.50 -3.43 6.85
C TRP A 81 -7.58 -2.81 5.80
N GLU A 82 -8.10 -2.40 4.63
CA GLU A 82 -7.28 -1.78 3.59
C GLU A 82 -6.51 -0.54 4.11
N ALA A 83 -5.23 -0.45 3.76
CA ALA A 83 -4.40 0.70 4.12
C ALA A 83 -3.32 0.97 3.06
N GLY A 84 -2.77 2.19 3.09
CA GLY A 84 -1.70 2.63 2.19
C GLY A 84 -2.15 3.33 0.91
N SER A 85 -3.46 3.37 0.63
CA SER A 85 -4.02 3.97 -0.58
C SER A 85 -3.70 5.47 -0.70
N CYS A 86 -3.68 5.97 -1.94
CA CYS A 86 -3.46 7.36 -2.28
C CYS A 86 -4.61 8.22 -1.76
N GLN A 87 -4.28 9.22 -0.95
CA GLN A 87 -5.24 10.14 -0.39
C GLN A 87 -4.71 11.56 -0.51
N ALA A 88 -5.44 12.36 -1.29
CA ALA A 88 -5.10 13.76 -1.53
C ALA A 88 -3.69 13.96 -2.10
N GLY A 89 -3.23 13.02 -2.94
CA GLY A 89 -1.92 13.08 -3.60
C GLY A 89 -0.74 12.66 -2.74
N GLU A 90 -0.99 12.07 -1.57
CA GLU A 90 0.03 11.48 -0.71
C GLU A 90 -0.33 10.03 -0.39
N CYS A 91 0.68 9.16 -0.28
CA CYS A 91 0.44 7.79 0.15
C CYS A 91 0.02 7.77 1.61
N GLY A 92 -1.10 7.10 1.89
CA GLY A 92 -1.58 6.91 3.25
C GLY A 92 -0.64 6.04 4.09
N PRO A 93 -0.85 6.01 5.41
CA PRO A 93 -0.10 5.11 6.28
C PRO A 93 -0.43 3.64 5.95
N ILE A 94 0.52 2.75 6.23
CA ILE A 94 0.42 1.32 5.93
C ILE A 94 0.47 0.48 7.21
N TRP A 95 0.05 -0.77 7.09
CA TRP A 95 0.39 -1.80 8.06
C TRP A 95 1.84 -2.23 7.89
N VAL A 96 2.69 -2.00 8.89
CA VAL A 96 4.07 -2.51 8.84
C VAL A 96 4.11 -4.03 8.94
N GLU A 97 5.33 -4.56 8.84
CA GLU A 97 5.60 -5.98 8.95
C GLU A 97 4.99 -6.57 10.23
N CYS A 98 4.66 -7.86 10.15
CA CYS A 98 4.15 -8.60 11.28
C CYS A 98 5.17 -8.68 12.40
N MET A 99 4.84 -8.12 13.56
CA MET A 99 5.71 -8.12 14.72
C MET A 99 5.21 -9.12 15.74
N GLN A 100 6.10 -9.99 16.21
CA GLN A 100 5.79 -10.96 17.25
C GLN A 100 5.89 -10.33 18.65
N GLU A 101 5.22 -10.93 19.62
CA GLU A 101 5.46 -10.66 21.04
C GLU A 101 6.98 -10.67 21.35
N GLY A 102 7.43 -9.65 22.08
CA GLY A 102 8.83 -9.49 22.50
C GLY A 102 9.67 -8.53 21.67
N PHE A 103 9.20 -8.09 20.50
CA PHE A 103 9.89 -7.08 19.68
C PHE A 103 9.62 -5.63 20.12
N GLY A 104 8.48 -5.38 20.76
CA GLY A 104 8.07 -4.07 21.27
C GLY A 104 6.78 -4.18 22.08
N ALA A 105 6.54 -3.19 22.94
CA ALA A 105 5.36 -3.13 23.79
C ALA A 105 4.25 -2.24 23.20
N THR A 106 4.58 -1.32 22.29
CA THR A 106 3.64 -0.35 21.71
C THR A 106 3.85 -0.20 20.21
N CYS A 107 2.84 0.33 19.51
CA CYS A 107 3.01 0.62 18.07
C CYS A 107 4.02 1.73 17.79
N GLU A 108 4.20 2.68 18.71
CA GLU A 108 5.28 3.66 18.60
C GLU A 108 6.66 3.00 18.54
N GLU A 109 6.91 2.01 19.40
CA GLU A 109 8.18 1.27 19.40
C GLU A 109 8.34 0.44 18.13
N LEU A 110 7.29 -0.26 17.70
CA LEU A 110 7.33 -1.11 16.53
C LEU A 110 7.53 -0.32 15.23
N CYS A 111 6.84 0.82 15.05
CA CYS A 111 7.04 1.66 13.86
C CYS A 111 8.47 2.22 13.78
N LYS A 112 9.09 2.56 14.93
CA LYS A 112 10.48 3.04 14.97
C LYS A 112 11.48 2.01 14.48
N LEU A 113 11.20 0.71 14.62
CA LEU A 113 12.05 -0.36 14.09
C LEU A 113 12.10 -0.34 12.54
N HIS A 114 11.08 0.25 11.90
CA HIS A 114 10.98 0.43 10.45
C HIS A 114 11.30 1.86 10.00
N GLU A 115 11.96 2.65 10.86
CA GLU A 115 12.25 4.08 10.59
C GLU A 115 10.98 4.90 10.24
N ALA A 116 9.83 4.48 10.76
CA ALA A 116 8.53 5.09 10.52
C ALA A 116 7.95 5.69 11.80
N SER A 117 6.92 6.53 11.64
CA SER A 117 6.13 7.07 12.74
C SER A 117 4.79 6.36 12.84
N CYS A 118 4.37 6.00 14.05
CA CYS A 118 3.03 5.45 14.25
C CYS A 118 1.95 6.50 13.96
N VAL A 119 0.88 6.10 13.28
CA VAL A 119 -0.25 6.96 12.95
C VAL A 119 -1.49 6.45 13.69
N PRO A 120 -1.95 7.14 14.75
CA PRO A 120 -3.09 6.68 15.54
C PRO A 120 -4.36 6.69 14.69
N ASN A 121 -5.06 5.55 14.64
CA ASN A 121 -6.26 5.34 13.82
C ASN A 121 -6.06 5.64 12.32
N GLY A 122 -4.82 5.55 11.83
CA GLY A 122 -4.48 5.96 10.47
C GLY A 122 -4.87 4.94 9.39
N CYS A 123 -4.93 3.66 9.73
CA CYS A 123 -5.06 2.56 8.78
C CYS A 123 -6.40 1.88 9.01
N ALA A 124 -7.32 1.97 8.04
CA ALA A 124 -8.70 1.53 8.20
C ALA A 124 -9.37 1.99 9.52
N GLY A 125 -9.01 3.19 10.01
CA GLY A 125 -9.51 3.73 11.29
C GLY A 125 -8.93 3.07 12.55
N SER A 126 -7.90 2.23 12.42
CA SER A 126 -7.26 1.50 13.52
C SER A 126 -5.75 1.83 13.61
N THR A 127 -5.20 1.67 14.82
CA THR A 127 -3.77 1.84 15.13
C THR A 127 -3.01 0.51 15.01
N ALA A 128 -3.66 -0.62 15.30
CA ALA A 128 -3.06 -1.94 15.14
C ALA A 128 -4.07 -3.02 14.73
N LEU A 129 -3.58 -4.02 14.02
CA LEU A 129 -4.23 -5.32 13.83
C LEU A 129 -3.55 -6.34 14.76
N LEU A 130 -4.32 -7.09 15.53
CA LEU A 130 -3.85 -8.11 16.45
C LEU A 130 -4.19 -9.50 15.90
N MET A 131 -3.21 -10.41 15.91
CA MET A 131 -3.29 -11.70 15.22
C MET A 131 -3.01 -12.87 16.16
N ALA A 132 -3.56 -14.04 15.78
CA ALA A 132 -3.44 -15.27 16.54
C ALA A 132 -2.09 -16.00 16.37
N LYS A 133 -1.78 -16.91 17.31
CA LYS A 133 -0.58 -17.76 17.33
C LYS A 133 -0.46 -18.77 16.20
N LEU A 134 -1.59 -19.29 15.72
CA LEU A 134 -1.61 -20.42 14.78
C LEU A 134 -1.51 -19.98 13.31
N TYR A 135 -1.83 -18.72 13.03
CA TYR A 135 -2.06 -18.17 11.69
C TYR A 135 -1.45 -16.76 11.63
N GLY A 136 -0.14 -16.65 11.82
CA GLY A 136 0.50 -15.36 12.02
C GLY A 136 0.77 -14.63 10.72
N CYS A 137 -0.11 -13.70 10.34
CA CYS A 137 0.13 -12.62 9.37
C CYS A 137 0.24 -12.99 7.89
N ASP A 138 -0.29 -14.13 7.47
CA ASP A 138 -0.58 -14.33 6.06
C ASP A 138 -1.58 -13.27 5.57
N PRO A 139 -1.54 -12.87 4.29
CA PRO A 139 -2.47 -11.90 3.73
C PRO A 139 -3.95 -12.30 3.87
N ASP A 140 -4.20 -13.61 3.97
CA ASP A 140 -5.53 -14.21 4.12
C ASP A 140 -5.98 -14.34 5.59
N ASP A 141 -5.11 -14.04 6.55
CA ASP A 141 -5.43 -14.16 7.97
C ASP A 141 -6.23 -12.94 8.45
N GLU A 142 -7.38 -13.19 9.05
CA GLU A 142 -8.17 -12.14 9.68
C GLU A 142 -7.58 -11.78 11.06
N PRO A 143 -7.49 -10.49 11.42
CA PRO A 143 -7.14 -10.08 12.76
C PRO A 143 -8.21 -10.55 13.73
N ILE A 144 -7.77 -11.11 14.86
CA ILE A 144 -8.68 -11.49 15.95
C ILE A 144 -9.25 -10.25 16.67
N LYS A 145 -8.55 -9.12 16.59
CA LYS A 145 -8.93 -7.86 17.20
C LYS A 145 -8.19 -6.69 16.54
N THR A 146 -8.78 -5.50 16.59
CA THR A 146 -8.09 -4.25 16.26
C THR A 146 -7.85 -3.40 17.51
N MET A 147 -6.82 -2.58 17.48
CA MET A 147 -6.61 -1.51 18.46
C MET A 147 -6.90 -0.17 17.83
N VAL A 148 -7.67 0.66 18.53
CA VAL A 148 -7.91 2.07 18.22
C VAL A 148 -7.33 2.89 19.37
N GLY A 149 -6.80 4.07 19.09
CA GLY A 149 -6.25 4.95 20.13
C GLY A 149 -4.81 5.35 19.89
N ALA A 150 -4.12 5.68 20.98
CA ALA A 150 -2.80 6.28 20.94
C ALA A 150 -1.70 5.27 20.59
N CYS A 151 -0.61 5.75 20.02
CA CYS A 151 0.51 4.91 19.58
C CYS A 151 1.36 4.34 20.72
N ASP A 152 1.31 4.97 21.89
CA ASP A 152 1.97 4.53 23.13
C ASP A 152 1.08 3.59 23.96
N GLU A 153 -0.12 3.25 23.47
CA GLU A 153 -0.98 2.27 24.10
C GLU A 153 -0.32 0.88 24.08
N PRO A 154 -0.25 0.16 25.22
CA PRO A 154 0.34 -1.18 25.26
C PRO A 154 -0.44 -2.15 24.37
N ILE A 155 0.29 -2.90 23.55
CA ILE A 155 -0.26 -4.04 22.82
C ILE A 155 -0.60 -5.12 23.87
N PRO A 156 -1.81 -5.70 23.84
CA PRO A 156 -2.27 -6.63 24.88
C PRO A 156 -1.70 -8.04 24.68
N TRP A 157 -0.38 -8.18 24.70
CA TRP A 157 0.33 -9.46 24.57
C TRP A 157 -0.07 -10.50 25.62
N SER A 158 -0.62 -10.05 26.75
CA SER A 158 -1.12 -10.93 27.81
C SER A 158 -2.44 -11.62 27.47
N ASP A 159 -3.15 -11.19 26.42
CA ASP A 159 -4.36 -11.85 25.96
C ASP A 159 -3.95 -13.18 25.29
N GLU A 160 -4.52 -14.31 25.74
CA GLU A 160 -4.03 -15.67 25.40
C GLU A 160 -3.92 -15.95 23.88
N ASP A 161 -4.70 -15.22 23.07
CA ASP A 161 -4.73 -15.37 21.63
C ASP A 161 -3.80 -14.40 20.88
N VAL A 162 -3.33 -13.29 21.48
CA VAL A 162 -2.56 -12.25 20.78
C VAL A 162 -1.07 -12.57 20.82
N THR A 163 -0.49 -12.95 19.68
CA THR A 163 0.97 -13.20 19.59
C THR A 163 1.67 -12.41 18.50
N HIS A 164 0.92 -11.80 17.58
CA HIS A 164 1.48 -10.89 16.60
C HIS A 164 0.64 -9.63 16.47
N ALA A 165 1.28 -8.55 16.02
CA ALA A 165 0.65 -7.28 15.71
C ALA A 165 1.20 -6.69 14.42
N ARG A 166 0.34 -6.01 13.65
CA ARG A 166 0.74 -5.08 12.60
C ARG A 166 0.32 -3.68 13.02
N CYS A 167 1.24 -2.74 13.06
CA CYS A 167 0.97 -1.36 13.46
C CYS A 167 0.78 -0.46 12.25
N CYS A 168 -0.08 0.54 12.39
CA CYS A 168 -0.26 1.56 11.39
C CYS A 168 0.89 2.58 11.46
N CYS A 169 1.70 2.66 10.41
CA CYS A 169 2.84 3.56 10.35
C CYS A 169 2.88 4.36 9.05
N GLY A 170 3.46 5.56 9.10
CA GLY A 170 3.69 6.43 7.94
C GLY A 170 5.08 7.05 7.97
N TRP A 171 5.50 7.61 6.83
CA TRP A 171 6.83 8.22 6.60
C TRP A 171 6.72 9.71 6.28
#